data_AF-A0A350QEK5-F1
#
_entry.id   AF-A0A350QEK5-F1
#
_cell.length_a   1.000
_cell.length_b   1.000
_cell.length_c   1.000
_cell.angle_alpha   90.00
_cell.angle_beta   90.00
_cell.angle_gamma   90.00
#
_symmetry.space_group_name_H-M   'P 1'
#
loop_
_entity.id
_entity.type
_entity.pdbx_description
1 polymer ?
#
loop_
_entity_poly.entity_id
_entity_poly.type
_entity_poly.pdbx_seq_one_letter_code
_entity_poly.pdbx_strand_id
1 'polypeptide(L)'
;IRLTQSTENYQVLCLSRDSIRLFAGNRDTINEVSLHSDVPTTKEQALGHELTPSDQTGYHQGFGATSDRGDLYAHESGGNDKQQEIDIDRKRYFRAVDKAITEHHSQPSALPLILAALPENQGFFREVSHNSNLLADGVTVDLSDLDTSKLRQQCWQLMEKPYQQKVDAMLQQYNQSANQGLASNKLADIEQAAQMGRIATLLVGKGRLDVAKVDKYHASNEHPDLLEELVLQVIRHGGEVMVIPAERLPDQSEAAAVYRFELAGKE
;
A
#
# COMPACT_ATOMS: atom_id res chain seq x y z
N ILE A 1 13.21 -2.31 -11.38
CA ILE A 1 14.12 -1.48 -10.54
C ILE A 1 13.27 -0.75 -9.50
N ARG A 2 13.71 -0.55 -8.25
CA ARG A 2 12.85 0.12 -7.23
C ARG A 2 13.04 1.63 -7.31
N LEU A 3 12.57 2.23 -8.41
CA LEU A 3 12.41 3.69 -8.48
C LEU A 3 11.46 4.14 -7.36
N THR A 4 11.86 5.13 -6.59
CA THR A 4 11.11 5.62 -5.41
C THR A 4 9.98 6.58 -5.83
N GLN A 5 9.18 6.16 -6.84
CA GLN A 5 7.74 6.49 -6.88
C GLN A 5 7.00 5.96 -5.64
N SER A 6 7.65 5.06 -4.87
CA SER A 6 7.24 4.53 -3.58
C SER A 6 6.70 5.56 -2.58
N THR A 7 7.05 6.84 -2.70
CA THR A 7 6.55 7.88 -1.79
C THR A 7 5.06 8.17 -2.00
N GLU A 8 4.57 8.07 -3.24
CA GLU A 8 3.14 8.23 -3.56
C GLU A 8 2.40 6.89 -3.64
N ASN A 9 3.14 5.78 -3.69
CA ASN A 9 2.55 4.46 -3.87
C ASN A 9 1.95 3.94 -2.56
N TYR A 10 0.81 3.28 -2.70
CA TYR A 10 0.10 2.59 -1.62
C TYR A 10 -0.50 1.30 -2.14
N GLN A 11 -0.81 0.39 -1.22
CA GLN A 11 -1.61 -0.79 -1.49
C GLN A 11 -3.01 -0.61 -0.90
N VAL A 12 -4.00 -1.22 -1.53
CA VAL A 12 -5.39 -1.20 -1.06
C VAL A 12 -5.89 -2.63 -0.99
N LEU A 13 -6.15 -3.12 0.22
CA LEU A 13 -6.80 -4.40 0.45
C LEU A 13 -8.31 -4.18 0.46
N CYS A 14 -8.95 -4.57 -0.63
CA CYS A 14 -10.40 -4.64 -0.70
C CYS A 14 -10.85 -5.98 -0.09
N LEU A 15 -11.68 -5.93 0.96
CA LEU A 15 -12.27 -7.15 1.54
C LEU A 15 -13.79 -7.11 1.64
N SER A 16 -14.40 -8.26 1.41
CA SER A 16 -15.79 -8.57 1.76
C SER A 16 -15.81 -9.65 2.84
N ARG A 17 -16.99 -10.18 3.15
CA ARG A 17 -17.13 -11.33 4.07
C ARG A 17 -16.39 -12.56 3.54
N ASP A 18 -16.44 -12.78 2.23
CA ASP A 18 -16.09 -14.07 1.62
C ASP A 18 -15.01 -13.95 0.54
N SER A 19 -14.60 -12.74 0.16
CA SER A 19 -13.65 -12.51 -0.94
C SER A 19 -12.70 -11.34 -0.66
N ILE A 20 -11.52 -11.38 -1.26
CA ILE A 20 -10.56 -10.26 -1.22
C ILE A 20 -10.00 -9.92 -2.60
N ARG A 21 -9.58 -8.67 -2.76
CA ARG A 21 -8.83 -8.16 -3.92
C ARG A 21 -7.76 -7.20 -3.43
N LEU A 22 -6.60 -7.19 -4.09
CA LEU A 22 -5.51 -6.29 -3.75
C LEU A 22 -5.22 -5.37 -4.92
N PHE A 23 -5.08 -4.09 -4.63
CA PHE A 23 -4.69 -3.08 -5.61
C PHE A 23 -3.40 -2.40 -5.18
N ALA A 24 -2.61 -1.95 -6.15
CA ALA A 24 -1.52 -1.02 -5.95
C ALA A 24 -1.85 0.25 -6.72
N GLY A 25 -1.75 1.39 -6.04
CA GLY A 25 -2.06 2.68 -6.62
C GLY A 25 -1.06 3.74 -6.22
N ASN A 26 -1.17 4.87 -6.90
CA ASN A 26 -0.52 6.12 -6.56
C ASN A 26 -1.53 7.26 -6.72
N ARG A 27 -1.05 8.50 -6.82
CA ARG A 27 -1.91 9.66 -7.05
C ARG A 27 -2.75 9.53 -8.32
N ASP A 28 -2.19 9.01 -9.40
CA ASP A 28 -2.76 9.14 -10.74
C ASP A 28 -3.41 7.84 -11.22
N THR A 29 -2.97 6.69 -10.73
CA THR A 29 -3.37 5.37 -11.22
C THR A 29 -3.65 4.40 -10.06
N ILE A 30 -4.49 3.40 -10.32
CA ILE A 30 -4.69 2.25 -9.45
C ILE A 30 -4.84 1.01 -10.32
N ASN A 31 -4.12 -0.05 -9.99
CA ASN A 31 -4.11 -1.30 -10.75
C ASN A 31 -4.30 -2.48 -9.80
N GLU A 32 -5.04 -3.48 -10.26
CA GLU A 32 -5.19 -4.73 -9.52
C GLU A 32 -3.88 -5.51 -9.53
N VAL A 33 -3.50 -6.03 -8.37
CA VAL A 33 -2.28 -6.82 -8.18
C VAL A 33 -2.70 -8.28 -8.06
N SER A 34 -2.03 -9.14 -8.82
CA SER A 34 -2.20 -10.59 -8.67
C SER A 34 -1.76 -11.02 -7.26
N LEU A 35 -2.68 -11.62 -6.52
CA LEU A 35 -2.40 -12.17 -5.20
C LEU A 35 -1.42 -13.34 -5.31
N HIS A 36 -0.64 -13.54 -4.25
CA HIS A 36 0.27 -14.68 -4.16
C HIS A 36 -0.57 -15.96 -3.98
N SER A 37 -0.07 -17.11 -4.42
CA SER A 37 -0.79 -18.39 -4.35
C SER A 37 -1.24 -18.76 -2.94
N ASP A 38 -0.48 -18.31 -1.95
CA ASP A 38 -0.70 -18.62 -0.53
C ASP A 38 -1.68 -17.66 0.15
N VAL A 39 -2.14 -16.63 -0.56
CA VAL A 39 -3.18 -15.73 -0.05
C VAL A 39 -4.55 -16.34 -0.37
N PRO A 40 -5.36 -16.68 0.64
CA PRO A 40 -6.70 -17.21 0.38
C PRO A 40 -7.57 -16.11 -0.21
N THR A 41 -8.05 -16.30 -1.44
CA THR A 41 -8.90 -15.31 -2.11
C THR A 41 -10.36 -15.43 -1.69
N THR A 42 -10.75 -16.58 -1.16
CA THR A 42 -12.09 -16.83 -0.61
C THR A 42 -12.09 -17.47 0.77
N LYS A 43 -13.22 -17.33 1.48
CA LYS A 43 -13.45 -17.99 2.78
C LYS A 43 -13.28 -19.50 2.67
N GLU A 44 -13.75 -20.12 1.59
CA GLU A 44 -13.67 -21.56 1.37
C GLU A 44 -12.23 -22.04 1.23
N GLN A 45 -11.37 -21.26 0.56
CA GLN A 45 -9.95 -21.59 0.44
C GLN A 45 -9.23 -21.48 1.80
N ALA A 46 -9.64 -20.55 2.66
CA ALA A 46 -9.01 -20.36 3.96
C ALA A 46 -9.44 -21.40 5.00
N LEU A 47 -10.72 -21.80 4.99
CA LEU A 47 -11.30 -22.63 6.06
C LEU A 47 -11.62 -24.06 5.61
N GLY A 48 -11.61 -24.36 4.31
CA GLY A 48 -11.80 -25.72 3.80
C GLY A 48 -13.09 -26.38 4.28
N HIS A 49 -12.98 -27.54 4.93
CA HIS A 49 -14.12 -28.34 5.41
C HIS A 49 -14.67 -27.91 6.78
N GLU A 50 -14.07 -26.89 7.42
CA GLU A 50 -14.53 -26.34 8.71
C GLU A 50 -15.55 -25.20 8.53
N LEU A 51 -16.10 -25.02 7.33
CA LEU A 51 -17.09 -23.98 7.04
C LEU A 51 -18.45 -24.31 7.64
N THR A 52 -19.00 -23.35 8.39
CA THR A 52 -20.43 -23.32 8.67
C THR A 52 -21.21 -23.10 7.35
N PRO A 53 -22.22 -23.92 6.98
CA PRO A 53 -22.94 -23.81 5.70
C PRO A 53 -23.60 -22.44 5.48
N SER A 54 -23.43 -21.88 4.28
CA SER A 54 -23.78 -20.49 3.91
C SER A 54 -25.28 -20.20 3.79
N ASP A 55 -26.14 -21.23 3.67
CA ASP A 55 -27.56 -21.09 3.29
C ASP A 55 -28.54 -20.74 4.43
N GLN A 56 -28.06 -20.46 5.64
CA GLN A 56 -28.95 -20.13 6.76
C GLN A 56 -29.10 -18.62 6.94
N THR A 57 -29.85 -18.00 6.03
CA THR A 57 -30.40 -16.66 6.26
C THR A 57 -31.40 -16.72 7.42
N GLY A 58 -31.16 -15.93 8.47
CA GLY A 58 -32.01 -15.89 9.65
C GLY A 58 -33.40 -15.36 9.33
N TYR A 59 -34.37 -16.25 9.11
CA TYR A 59 -35.77 -15.88 9.02
C TYR A 59 -36.37 -15.70 10.42
N HIS A 60 -36.73 -14.47 10.74
CA HIS A 60 -37.65 -14.13 11.83
C HIS A 60 -39.08 -14.49 11.40
N GLN A 61 -39.56 -15.70 11.63
CA GLN A 61 -41.02 -15.94 11.66
C GLN A 61 -41.40 -17.29 12.28
N GLY A 62 -42.16 -17.21 13.38
CA GLY A 62 -43.43 -17.93 13.43
C GLY A 62 -43.59 -19.08 14.42
N PHE A 63 -44.36 -18.79 15.47
CA PHE A 63 -45.43 -19.60 16.06
C PHE A 63 -45.11 -20.97 16.69
N GLY A 64 -45.14 -20.97 18.03
CA GLY A 64 -45.38 -22.17 18.83
C GLY A 64 -46.86 -22.56 18.83
N ALA A 65 -47.14 -23.83 18.53
CA ALA A 65 -48.37 -24.51 18.89
C ALA A 65 -47.99 -25.83 19.57
N THR A 66 -48.26 -25.89 20.87
CA THR A 66 -47.96 -27.01 21.76
C THR A 66 -48.93 -28.16 21.48
N SER A 67 -48.39 -29.36 21.23
CA SER A 67 -49.13 -30.61 21.44
C SER A 67 -48.26 -31.58 22.26
N ASP A 68 -48.97 -32.23 23.17
CA ASP A 68 -48.52 -32.94 24.37
C ASP A 68 -48.14 -34.40 24.06
N ARG A 69 -47.15 -34.90 24.82
CA ARG A 69 -46.62 -36.27 24.94
C ARG A 69 -45.66 -36.80 23.89
N GLY A 70 -44.50 -37.19 24.41
CA GLY A 70 -43.57 -38.14 23.81
C GLY A 70 -42.27 -37.46 23.40
N ASP A 71 -41.20 -37.81 24.12
CA ASP A 71 -39.79 -37.49 23.85
C ASP A 71 -39.55 -36.83 22.49
N LEU A 72 -39.18 -35.55 22.53
CA LEU A 72 -38.55 -34.74 21.49
C LEU A 72 -38.83 -33.26 21.83
N TYR A 73 -37.96 -32.39 21.30
CA TYR A 73 -38.11 -30.94 21.16
C TYR A 73 -37.78 -30.07 22.39
N ALA A 74 -37.27 -28.85 22.24
CA ALA A 74 -36.64 -28.13 21.14
C ALA A 74 -36.37 -26.73 21.68
N HIS A 75 -35.25 -26.16 21.23
CA HIS A 75 -35.06 -24.74 20.96
C HIS A 75 -35.60 -23.69 21.94
N GLU A 76 -34.68 -23.14 22.73
CA GLU A 76 -34.68 -21.72 23.06
C GLU A 76 -33.23 -21.18 22.98
N SER A 77 -32.68 -20.98 21.77
CA SER A 77 -31.57 -20.06 21.43
C SER A 77 -31.06 -20.27 20.00
N GLY A 78 -31.90 -20.08 18.98
CA GLY A 78 -31.53 -20.35 17.58
C GLY A 78 -30.79 -19.22 16.84
N GLY A 79 -30.66 -18.03 17.43
CA GLY A 79 -30.14 -16.83 16.76
C GLY A 79 -28.71 -16.43 17.14
N ASN A 80 -28.36 -16.50 18.42
CA ASN A 80 -27.07 -15.99 18.91
C ASN A 80 -25.89 -16.93 18.60
N ASP A 81 -26.05 -18.24 18.78
CA ASP A 81 -24.95 -19.19 18.53
C ASP A 81 -24.52 -19.21 17.06
N LYS A 82 -25.48 -19.08 16.14
CA LYS A 82 -25.20 -19.10 14.68
C LYS A 82 -24.45 -17.85 14.23
N GLN A 83 -24.85 -16.69 14.73
CA GLN A 83 -24.16 -15.43 14.41
C GLN A 83 -22.75 -15.43 15.01
N GLN A 84 -22.57 -15.98 16.21
CA GLN A 84 -21.26 -16.15 16.83
C GLN A 84 -20.35 -17.07 16.00
N GLU A 85 -20.86 -18.19 15.51
CA GLU A 85 -20.09 -19.11 14.66
C GLU A 85 -19.66 -18.45 13.34
N ILE A 86 -20.56 -17.69 12.71
CA ILE A 86 -20.26 -16.89 11.51
C ILE A 86 -19.15 -15.86 11.79
N ASP A 87 -19.20 -15.18 12.94
CA ASP A 87 -18.23 -14.18 13.33
C ASP A 87 -16.85 -14.80 13.64
N ILE A 88 -16.83 -15.98 14.27
CA ILE A 88 -15.61 -16.75 14.52
C ILE A 88 -14.95 -17.14 13.20
N ASP A 89 -15.72 -17.71 12.26
CA ASP A 89 -15.21 -18.07 10.94
C ASP A 89 -14.66 -16.84 10.20
N ARG A 90 -15.37 -15.73 10.23
CA ARG A 90 -14.93 -14.46 9.62
C ARG A 90 -13.61 -13.99 10.22
N LYS A 91 -13.45 -14.03 11.54
CA LYS A 91 -12.17 -13.69 12.21
C LYS A 91 -11.04 -14.62 11.80
N ARG A 92 -11.30 -15.93 11.69
CA ARG A 92 -10.29 -16.91 11.24
C ARG A 92 -9.85 -16.63 9.80
N TYR A 93 -10.81 -16.37 8.91
CA TYR A 93 -10.53 -15.99 7.53
C TYR A 93 -9.69 -14.72 7.46
N PHE A 94 -10.09 -13.64 8.14
CA PHE A 94 -9.36 -12.38 8.13
C PHE A 94 -7.97 -12.49 8.75
N ARG A 95 -7.78 -13.33 9.77
CA ARG A 95 -6.44 -13.61 10.32
C ARG A 95 -5.55 -14.33 9.31
N ALA A 96 -6.08 -15.29 8.54
CA ALA A 96 -5.34 -15.96 7.48
C ALA A 96 -4.94 -14.99 6.36
N VAL A 97 -5.88 -14.12 5.94
CA VAL A 97 -5.62 -13.06 4.96
C VAL A 97 -4.55 -12.09 5.47
N ASP A 98 -4.68 -11.58 6.70
CA ASP A 98 -3.71 -10.62 7.28
C ASP A 98 -2.29 -11.19 7.28
N LYS A 99 -2.13 -12.44 7.73
CA LYS A 99 -0.83 -13.12 7.73
C LYS A 99 -0.25 -13.19 6.32
N ALA A 100 -1.03 -13.69 5.35
CA ALA A 100 -0.56 -13.89 3.98
C ALA A 100 -0.26 -12.57 3.26
N ILE A 101 -1.09 -11.53 3.44
CA ILE A 101 -0.86 -10.19 2.89
C ILE A 101 0.39 -9.57 3.51
N THR A 102 0.57 -9.71 4.83
CA THR A 102 1.73 -9.16 5.53
C THR A 102 3.02 -9.78 4.99
N GLU A 103 3.07 -11.12 4.92
CA GLU A 103 4.26 -11.87 4.52
C GLU A 103 4.61 -11.67 3.04
N HIS A 104 3.62 -11.76 2.14
CA HIS A 104 3.88 -11.80 0.70
C HIS A 104 3.76 -10.45 -0.01
N HIS A 105 3.06 -9.46 0.57
CA HIS A 105 2.82 -8.17 -0.08
C HIS A 105 3.34 -6.98 0.72
N SER A 106 2.99 -6.87 2.00
CA SER A 106 3.35 -5.69 2.80
C SER A 106 4.83 -5.67 3.21
N GLN A 107 5.40 -6.78 3.67
CA GLN A 107 6.83 -6.83 4.04
C GLN A 107 7.75 -6.60 2.82
N PRO A 108 7.54 -7.25 1.66
CA PRO A 108 8.39 -7.02 0.50
C PRO A 108 8.24 -5.61 -0.08
N SER A 109 7.00 -5.09 -0.13
CA SER A 109 6.73 -3.77 -0.71
C SER A 109 7.03 -2.61 0.24
N ALA A 110 6.97 -2.83 1.55
CA ALA A 110 7.03 -1.82 2.60
C ALA A 110 6.10 -0.61 2.36
N LEU A 111 5.06 -0.77 1.54
CA LEU A 111 4.13 0.31 1.19
C LEU A 111 3.05 0.44 2.28
N PRO A 112 2.49 1.65 2.46
CA PRO A 112 1.27 1.83 3.25
C PRO A 112 0.12 0.99 2.68
N LEU A 113 -0.61 0.30 3.56
CA LEU A 113 -1.76 -0.53 3.21
C LEU A 113 -3.05 0.14 3.69
N ILE A 114 -3.97 0.40 2.77
CA ILE A 114 -5.29 0.96 3.04
C ILE A 114 -6.31 -0.17 3.05
N LEU A 115 -7.20 -0.17 4.05
CA LEU A 115 -8.31 -1.10 4.10
C LEU A 115 -9.52 -0.53 3.37
N ALA A 116 -10.11 -1.29 2.46
CA ALA A 116 -11.28 -0.86 1.69
C ALA A 116 -12.42 -1.89 1.82
N ALA A 117 -13.41 -1.60 2.66
CA ALA A 117 -14.49 -2.54 2.97
C ALA A 117 -15.69 -1.87 3.65
N LEU A 118 -16.80 -2.58 3.78
CA LEU A 118 -17.90 -2.15 4.64
C LEU A 118 -17.44 -2.01 6.11
N PRO A 119 -18.00 -1.06 6.90
CA PRO A 119 -17.50 -0.73 8.24
C PRO A 119 -17.42 -1.93 9.19
N GLU A 120 -18.39 -2.84 9.11
CA GLU A 120 -18.41 -4.07 9.91
C GLU A 120 -17.15 -4.92 9.64
N ASN A 121 -16.87 -5.22 8.37
CA ASN A 121 -15.71 -6.02 7.98
C ASN A 121 -14.38 -5.31 8.31
N GLN A 122 -14.33 -3.98 8.21
CA GLN A 122 -13.17 -3.22 8.66
C GLN A 122 -12.90 -3.42 10.15
N GLY A 123 -13.95 -3.37 10.99
CA GLY A 123 -13.83 -3.59 12.43
C GLY A 123 -13.26 -4.97 12.75
N PHE A 124 -13.84 -6.02 12.17
CA PHE A 124 -13.37 -7.40 12.36
C PHE A 124 -11.92 -7.60 11.88
N PHE A 125 -11.55 -7.04 10.72
CA PHE A 125 -10.20 -7.19 10.18
C PHE A 125 -9.18 -6.47 11.07
N ARG A 126 -9.48 -5.25 11.52
CA ARG A 126 -8.59 -4.47 12.39
C ARG A 126 -8.38 -5.10 13.76
N GLU A 127 -9.37 -5.83 14.28
CA GLU A 127 -9.24 -6.56 15.55
C GLU A 127 -8.23 -7.71 15.45
N VAL A 128 -8.11 -8.35 14.28
CA VAL A 128 -7.23 -9.52 14.09
C VAL A 128 -5.90 -9.19 13.41
N SER A 129 -5.81 -8.03 12.75
CA SER A 129 -4.67 -7.61 11.95
C SER A 129 -3.47 -7.20 12.79
N HIS A 130 -2.29 -7.71 12.45
CA HIS A 130 -1.01 -7.32 13.05
C HIS A 130 -0.07 -6.62 12.06
N ASN A 131 -0.58 -6.28 10.88
CA ASN A 131 0.19 -5.62 9.84
C ASN A 131 0.55 -4.17 10.21
N SER A 132 1.84 -3.89 10.41
CA SER A 132 2.36 -2.55 10.74
C SER A 132 2.16 -1.52 9.63
N ASN A 133 1.93 -1.96 8.39
CA ASN A 133 1.73 -1.09 7.25
C ASN A 133 0.26 -0.66 7.10
N LEU A 134 -0.66 -1.27 7.85
CA LEU A 134 -2.08 -0.95 7.80
C LEU A 134 -2.34 0.45 8.37
N LEU A 135 -2.89 1.34 7.55
CA LEU A 135 -3.29 2.67 8.00
C LEU A 135 -4.49 2.60 8.94
N ALA A 136 -4.52 3.52 9.90
CA ALA A 136 -5.60 3.64 10.87
C ALA A 136 -6.95 3.93 10.19
N ASP A 137 -6.94 4.79 9.18
CA ASP A 137 -8.11 5.12 8.38
C ASP A 137 -8.28 4.14 7.21
N GLY A 138 -9.52 3.96 6.76
CA GLY A 138 -9.88 3.09 5.64
C GLY A 138 -10.95 3.73 4.76
N VAL A 139 -11.30 3.05 3.68
CA VAL A 139 -12.30 3.49 2.72
C VAL A 139 -13.51 2.57 2.77
N THR A 140 -14.70 3.15 2.86
CA THR A 140 -15.94 2.36 2.79
C THR A 140 -16.29 2.07 1.33
N VAL A 141 -16.13 0.81 0.92
CA VAL A 141 -16.53 0.32 -0.40
C VAL A 141 -17.19 -1.05 -0.29
N ASP A 142 -18.08 -1.34 -1.23
CA ASP A 142 -18.58 -2.68 -1.51
C ASP A 142 -17.75 -3.28 -2.65
N LEU A 143 -17.25 -4.50 -2.47
CA LEU A 143 -16.48 -5.19 -3.50
C LEU A 143 -17.32 -5.57 -4.72
N SER A 144 -18.63 -5.77 -4.54
CA SER A 144 -19.54 -6.17 -5.62
C SER A 144 -19.84 -5.03 -6.60
N ASP A 145 -19.73 -3.78 -6.15
CA ASP A 145 -19.97 -2.56 -6.92
C ASP A 145 -18.73 -1.62 -6.87
N LEU A 146 -17.55 -2.22 -7.07
CA LEU A 146 -16.28 -1.51 -6.91
C LEU A 146 -15.97 -0.62 -8.11
N ASP A 147 -16.12 0.70 -7.93
CA ASP A 147 -15.58 1.71 -8.82
C ASP A 147 -14.11 2.02 -8.46
N THR A 148 -13.18 1.58 -9.30
CA THR A 148 -11.74 1.76 -9.13
C THR A 148 -11.31 3.24 -9.18
N SER A 149 -11.98 4.07 -9.98
CA SER A 149 -11.68 5.50 -10.06
C SER A 149 -12.02 6.21 -8.76
N LYS A 150 -13.19 5.91 -8.20
CA LYS A 150 -13.63 6.42 -6.90
C LYS A 150 -12.75 5.90 -5.77
N LEU A 151 -12.41 4.61 -5.79
CA LEU A 151 -11.49 3.99 -4.83
C LEU A 151 -10.15 4.73 -4.79
N ARG A 152 -9.53 4.98 -5.96
CA ARG A 152 -8.27 5.74 -6.06
C ARG A 152 -8.40 7.12 -5.45
N GLN A 153 -9.46 7.87 -5.77
CA GLN A 153 -9.66 9.22 -5.24
C GLN A 153 -9.74 9.23 -3.71
N GLN A 154 -10.51 8.31 -3.14
CA GLN A 154 -10.67 8.19 -1.69
C GLN A 154 -9.38 7.74 -1.00
N CYS A 155 -8.66 6.77 -1.59
CA CYS A 155 -7.37 6.33 -1.06
C CYS A 155 -6.32 7.46 -1.11
N TRP A 156 -6.29 8.23 -2.19
CA TRP A 156 -5.36 9.36 -2.31
C TRP A 156 -5.63 10.44 -1.25
N GLN A 157 -6.88 10.73 -0.91
CA GLN A 157 -7.21 11.68 0.17
C GLN A 157 -6.61 11.26 1.52
N LEU A 158 -6.59 9.95 1.82
CA LEU A 158 -5.96 9.43 3.03
C LEU A 158 -4.42 9.52 2.94
N MET A 159 -3.86 9.29 1.76
CA MET A 159 -2.42 9.31 1.52
C MET A 159 -1.82 10.71 1.39
N GLU A 160 -2.62 11.72 1.06
CA GLU A 160 -2.15 13.07 0.78
C GLU A 160 -1.40 13.66 1.97
N LYS A 161 -1.95 13.57 3.18
CA LYS A 161 -1.30 14.12 4.38
C LYS A 161 0.01 13.41 4.73
N PRO A 162 0.06 12.06 4.85
CA PRO A 162 1.32 11.34 5.04
C PRO A 162 2.37 11.66 3.96
N TYR A 163 1.94 11.76 2.71
CA TYR A 163 2.81 12.13 1.59
C TYR A 163 3.39 13.53 1.78
N GLN A 164 2.56 14.54 2.06
CA GLN A 164 3.04 15.91 2.28
C GLN A 164 4.03 15.98 3.43
N GLN A 165 3.75 15.29 4.54
CA GLN A 165 4.66 15.21 5.68
C GLN A 165 6.03 14.62 5.31
N LYS A 166 6.04 13.57 4.48
CA LYS A 166 7.28 12.96 4.00
C LYS A 166 8.07 13.90 3.08
N VAL A 167 7.38 14.64 2.19
CA VAL A 167 8.02 15.67 1.35
C VAL A 167 8.58 16.80 2.22
N ASP A 168 7.83 17.31 3.19
CA ASP A 168 8.28 18.36 4.11
C ASP A 168 9.53 17.93 4.89
N ALA A 169 9.53 16.72 5.45
CA ALA A 169 10.67 16.19 6.19
C ALA A 169 11.93 16.07 5.29
N MET A 170 11.76 15.61 4.06
CA MET A 170 12.86 15.50 3.10
C MET A 170 13.42 16.87 2.70
N LEU A 171 12.57 17.88 2.51
CA LEU A 171 13.02 19.25 2.23
C LEU A 171 13.72 19.88 3.44
N GLN A 172 13.25 19.61 4.65
CA GLN A 172 13.93 20.04 5.87
C GLN A 172 15.33 19.43 5.98
N GLN A 173 15.46 18.12 5.73
CA GLN A 173 16.75 17.46 5.69
C GLN A 173 17.65 18.04 4.59
N TYR A 174 17.12 18.28 3.38
CA TYR A 174 17.88 18.95 2.32
C TYR A 174 18.44 20.30 2.78
N ASN A 175 17.62 21.15 3.39
CA ASN A 175 18.06 22.46 3.87
C ASN A 175 19.14 22.37 4.95
N GLN A 176 19.04 21.39 5.87
CA GLN A 176 20.06 21.14 6.88
C GLN A 176 21.38 20.68 6.23
N SER A 177 21.32 19.75 5.28
CA SER A 177 22.49 19.27 4.54
C SER A 177 23.12 20.35 3.66
N ALA A 178 22.31 21.23 3.05
CA ALA A 178 22.81 22.35 2.25
C ALA A 178 23.68 23.31 3.09
N ASN A 179 23.26 23.61 4.32
CA ASN A 179 24.04 24.42 5.27
C ASN A 179 25.38 23.76 5.68
N GLN A 180 25.51 22.45 5.48
CA GLN A 180 26.71 21.66 5.76
C GLN A 180 27.53 21.37 4.48
N GLY A 181 27.16 21.90 3.32
CA GLY A 181 27.82 21.56 2.04
C GLY A 181 27.56 20.11 1.57
N LEU A 182 26.57 19.44 2.16
CA LEU A 182 26.16 18.06 1.89
C LEU A 182 24.90 17.97 1.01
N ALA A 183 24.54 19.05 0.31
CA ALA A 183 23.47 19.02 -0.67
C ALA A 183 23.73 20.01 -1.80
N SER A 184 23.17 19.75 -2.99
CA SER A 184 23.18 20.67 -4.12
C SER A 184 21.93 20.52 -4.97
N ASN A 185 21.50 21.61 -5.59
CA ASN A 185 20.45 21.67 -6.61
C ASN A 185 21.00 22.05 -8.00
N LYS A 186 22.33 22.07 -8.15
CA LYS A 186 22.99 22.31 -9.45
C LYS A 186 23.26 20.99 -10.14
N LEU A 187 22.75 20.84 -11.36
CA LEU A 187 22.83 19.58 -12.09
C LEU A 187 24.27 19.07 -12.28
N ALA A 188 25.22 19.97 -12.54
CA ALA A 188 26.64 19.62 -12.68
C ALA A 188 27.23 19.02 -11.38
N ASP A 189 26.88 19.58 -10.21
CA ASP A 189 27.35 19.05 -8.92
C ASP A 189 26.69 17.69 -8.63
N ILE A 190 25.41 17.56 -8.95
CA ILE A 190 24.65 16.32 -8.82
C ILE A 190 25.25 15.23 -9.71
N GLU A 191 25.62 15.53 -10.94
CA GLU A 191 26.24 14.58 -11.86
C GLU A 191 27.58 14.06 -11.34
N GLN A 192 28.45 14.95 -10.88
CA GLN A 192 29.72 14.56 -10.28
C GLN A 192 29.50 13.71 -9.02
N ALA A 193 28.54 14.09 -8.16
CA ALA A 193 28.21 13.31 -6.97
C ALA A 193 27.60 11.93 -7.29
N ALA A 194 26.80 11.83 -8.35
CA ALA A 194 26.21 10.57 -8.82
C ALA A 194 27.28 9.60 -9.30
N GLN A 195 28.22 10.06 -10.14
CA GLN A 195 29.35 9.26 -10.63
C GLN A 195 30.24 8.74 -9.50
N MET A 196 30.37 9.51 -8.41
CA MET A 196 31.14 9.12 -7.22
C MET A 196 30.35 8.27 -6.22
N GLY A 197 29.06 7.98 -6.48
CA GLY A 197 28.19 7.24 -5.56
C GLY A 197 27.93 7.96 -4.22
N ARG A 198 28.07 9.30 -4.21
CA ARG A 198 27.94 10.14 -3.01
C ARG A 198 26.50 10.48 -2.65
N ILE A 199 25.58 10.36 -3.60
CA ILE A 199 24.18 10.73 -3.41
C ILE A 199 23.50 9.71 -2.49
N ALA A 200 22.97 10.21 -1.37
CA ALA A 200 22.08 9.47 -0.49
C ALA A 200 20.66 9.46 -1.09
N THR A 201 20.17 10.64 -1.44
CA THR A 201 18.82 10.85 -1.96
C THR A 201 18.84 11.88 -3.08
N LEU A 202 18.25 11.54 -4.21
CA LEU A 202 17.98 12.43 -5.33
C LEU A 202 16.49 12.80 -5.33
N LEU A 203 16.20 14.08 -5.34
CA LEU A 203 14.87 14.67 -5.50
C LEU A 203 14.71 15.09 -6.96
N VAL A 204 13.64 14.65 -7.61
CA VAL A 204 13.34 14.95 -9.02
C VAL A 204 11.96 15.55 -9.14
N GLY A 205 11.82 16.57 -10.00
CA GLY A 205 10.54 17.24 -10.21
C GLY A 205 9.55 16.36 -10.96
N LYS A 206 8.29 16.34 -10.53
CA LYS A 206 7.22 15.61 -11.23
C LYS A 206 7.10 16.11 -12.67
N GLY A 207 6.93 15.18 -13.61
CA GLY A 207 6.87 15.48 -15.05
C GLY A 207 8.23 15.69 -15.71
N ARG A 208 9.34 15.59 -14.96
CA ARG A 208 10.71 15.66 -15.49
C ARG A 208 11.36 14.29 -15.72
N LEU A 209 10.65 13.21 -15.37
CA LEU A 209 11.14 11.84 -15.50
C LEU A 209 10.04 10.96 -16.09
N ASP A 210 10.34 10.24 -17.16
CA ASP A 210 9.49 9.17 -17.67
C ASP A 210 9.92 7.84 -17.05
N VAL A 211 9.37 7.53 -15.88
CA VAL A 211 9.72 6.33 -15.11
C VAL A 211 9.50 5.04 -15.90
N ALA A 212 8.53 5.02 -16.83
CA ALA A 212 8.27 3.87 -17.67
C ALA A 212 9.40 3.62 -18.70
N LYS A 213 10.17 4.65 -19.05
CA LYS A 213 11.38 4.51 -19.86
C LYS A 213 12.59 4.08 -19.04
N VAL A 214 12.71 4.56 -17.80
CA VAL A 214 13.82 4.19 -16.91
C VAL A 214 13.93 2.67 -16.73
N ASP A 215 12.81 1.99 -16.52
CA ASP A 215 12.80 0.51 -16.44
C ASP A 215 13.11 -0.16 -17.79
N LYS A 216 12.81 0.50 -18.93
CA LYS A 216 13.04 -0.03 -20.28
C LYS A 216 14.49 0.15 -20.77
N TYR A 217 15.21 1.20 -20.37
CA TYR A 217 16.60 1.40 -20.78
C TYR A 217 17.53 0.27 -20.33
N HIS A 218 17.17 -0.45 -19.27
CA HIS A 218 17.89 -1.65 -18.87
C HIS A 218 17.73 -2.82 -19.84
N ALA A 219 16.74 -2.78 -20.73
CA ALA A 219 16.41 -3.84 -21.68
C ALA A 219 16.50 -3.40 -23.16
N SER A 220 16.81 -2.13 -23.45
CA SER A 220 16.88 -1.57 -24.81
C SER A 220 18.22 -0.88 -25.09
N ASN A 221 18.48 -0.57 -26.37
CA ASN A 221 19.60 0.27 -26.82
C ASN A 221 19.20 1.76 -26.90
N GLU A 222 18.11 2.17 -26.24
CA GLU A 222 17.76 3.59 -26.19
C GLU A 222 18.66 4.30 -25.18
N HIS A 223 19.08 5.52 -25.50
CA HIS A 223 19.92 6.32 -24.61
C HIS A 223 19.03 7.16 -23.68
N PRO A 224 19.18 7.03 -22.35
CA PRO A 224 18.45 7.87 -21.41
C PRO A 224 18.82 9.34 -21.57
N ASP A 225 17.90 10.24 -21.23
CA ASP A 225 18.26 11.64 -21.01
C ASP A 225 19.15 11.79 -19.76
N LEU A 226 19.68 13.00 -19.54
CA LEU A 226 20.61 13.24 -18.43
C LEU A 226 19.98 12.97 -17.05
N LEU A 227 18.70 13.32 -16.84
CA LEU A 227 18.04 13.07 -15.56
C LEU A 227 17.76 11.58 -15.35
N GLU A 228 17.33 10.89 -16.40
CA GLU A 228 17.13 9.44 -16.42
C GLU A 228 18.46 8.72 -16.13
N GLU A 229 19.58 9.17 -16.69
CA GLU A 229 20.90 8.62 -16.41
C GLU A 229 21.31 8.83 -14.95
N LEU A 230 21.10 10.03 -14.40
CA LEU A 230 21.36 10.31 -12.98
C LEU A 230 20.56 9.40 -12.05
N VAL A 231 19.27 9.22 -12.34
CA VAL A 231 18.39 8.32 -11.58
C VAL A 231 18.94 6.89 -11.60
N LEU A 232 19.35 6.39 -12.77
CA LEU A 232 19.95 5.07 -12.90
C LEU A 232 21.26 4.95 -12.11
N GLN A 233 22.14 5.95 -12.18
CA GLN A 233 23.41 5.97 -11.44
C GLN A 233 23.18 5.97 -9.93
N VAL A 234 22.29 6.83 -9.43
CA VAL A 234 21.95 6.91 -7.99
C VAL A 234 21.47 5.55 -7.49
N ILE A 235 20.56 4.91 -8.21
CA ILE A 235 20.03 3.59 -7.82
C ILE A 235 21.14 2.53 -7.86
N ARG A 236 22.00 2.52 -8.89
CA ARG A 236 23.13 1.58 -8.98
C ARG A 236 24.09 1.71 -7.80
N HIS A 237 24.27 2.92 -7.29
CA HIS A 237 25.08 3.21 -6.10
C HIS A 237 24.29 3.10 -4.77
N GLY A 238 23.07 2.53 -4.82
CA GLY A 238 22.21 2.27 -3.66
C GLY A 238 21.58 3.52 -3.04
N GLY A 239 21.58 4.64 -3.76
CA GLY A 239 20.88 5.86 -3.34
C GLY A 239 19.38 5.77 -3.63
N GLU A 240 18.62 6.66 -3.00
CA GLU A 240 17.18 6.75 -3.16
C GLU A 240 16.80 7.86 -4.15
N VAL A 241 15.68 7.72 -4.85
CA VAL A 241 15.20 8.68 -5.86
C VAL A 241 13.74 9.04 -5.58
N MET A 242 13.50 10.17 -4.96
CA MET A 242 12.15 10.63 -4.61
C MET A 242 11.64 11.66 -5.62
N VAL A 243 10.49 11.38 -6.23
CA VAL A 243 9.80 12.32 -7.10
C VAL A 243 8.88 13.21 -6.25
N ILE A 244 8.98 14.53 -6.43
CA ILE A 244 8.17 15.53 -5.69
C ILE A 244 7.56 16.55 -6.66
N PRO A 245 6.54 17.34 -6.27
CA PRO A 245 6.02 18.40 -7.11
C PRO A 245 7.14 19.39 -7.48
N ALA A 246 7.24 19.76 -8.75
CA ALA A 246 8.36 20.57 -9.25
C ALA A 246 8.42 21.94 -8.55
N GLU A 247 7.27 22.50 -8.18
CA GLU A 247 7.12 23.73 -7.42
C GLU A 247 7.67 23.66 -5.98
N ARG A 248 7.94 22.46 -5.48
CA ARG A 248 8.50 22.21 -4.14
C ARG A 248 10.01 22.02 -4.16
N LEU A 249 10.63 21.92 -5.33
CA LEU A 249 12.09 21.82 -5.43
C LEU A 249 12.77 23.14 -5.02
N PRO A 250 13.95 23.05 -4.36
CA PRO A 250 14.75 24.22 -4.03
C PRO A 250 15.10 25.05 -5.26
N ASP A 251 14.92 26.37 -5.17
CA ASP A 251 15.24 27.36 -6.21
C ASP A 251 14.65 27.07 -7.61
N GLN A 252 13.50 26.38 -7.67
CA GLN A 252 12.87 25.96 -8.94
C GLN A 252 13.80 25.13 -9.84
N SER A 253 14.76 24.44 -9.23
CA SER A 253 15.65 23.49 -9.91
C SER A 253 14.88 22.32 -10.51
N GLU A 254 15.51 21.59 -11.44
CA GLU A 254 14.93 20.36 -12.01
C GLU A 254 15.15 19.14 -11.09
N ALA A 255 16.23 19.17 -10.30
CA ALA A 255 16.59 18.15 -9.34
C ALA A 255 17.41 18.74 -8.19
N ALA A 256 17.37 18.07 -7.05
CA ALA A 256 18.18 18.38 -5.88
C ALA A 256 18.72 17.08 -5.26
N ALA A 257 19.91 17.10 -4.69
CA ALA A 257 20.53 15.91 -4.11
C ALA A 257 21.02 16.17 -2.68
N VAL A 258 20.86 15.17 -1.83
CA VAL A 258 21.47 15.08 -0.50
C VAL A 258 22.58 14.04 -0.55
N TYR A 259 23.75 14.37 -0.01
CA TYR A 259 24.95 13.55 -0.04
C TYR A 259 25.15 12.76 1.25
N ARG A 260 25.80 11.60 1.15
CA ARG A 260 26.16 10.74 2.28
C ARG A 260 27.38 11.23 3.05
N PHE A 261 28.31 11.91 2.36
CA PHE A 261 29.59 12.36 2.90
C PHE A 261 30.18 13.51 2.04
N GLU A 262 31.04 14.31 2.67
CA GLU A 262 31.79 15.38 2.02
C GLU A 262 32.90 14.83 1.11
N LEU A 263 33.29 15.59 0.09
CA LEU A 263 34.56 15.32 -0.59
C LEU A 263 35.67 15.79 0.35
N ALA A 264 36.51 14.86 0.83
CA ALA A 264 37.80 15.24 1.37
C ALA A 264 38.51 16.06 0.28
N GLY A 265 38.78 17.33 0.56
CA GLY A 265 39.47 18.21 -0.37
C GLY A 265 40.76 17.54 -0.82
N LYS A 266 41.00 17.54 -2.13
CA LYS A 266 42.39 17.42 -2.61
C LYS A 266 43.11 18.65 -2.07
N GLU A 267 43.93 18.44 -1.04
CA GLU A 267 45.08 19.31 -0.77
C GLU A 267 46.01 19.35 -1.98
#